data_AF-A0A9P2ZQY9-F1
#
_entry.id   AF-A0A9P2ZQY9-F1
#
_cell.length_a   1.000
_cell.length_b   1.000
_cell.length_c   1.000
_cell.angle_alpha   90.00
_cell.angle_beta   90.00
_cell.angle_gamma   90.00
#
_symmetry.space_group_name_H-M   'P 1'
#
loop_
_entity.id
_entity.type
_entity.pdbx_description
1 polymer ?
#
loop_
_entity_poly.entity_id
_entity_poly.type
_entity_poly.pdbx_seq_one_letter_code
_entity_poly.pdbx_strand_id
1 'polypeptide(L)'
;MKRSESATPSPPPSPAHPITPPSKKSIPSKTPTPKSARSTRSTAAQANGTWEPQKRGLFMDEIIAAGYKSADLDAIASMLELSKRQLVDQLVPNKANLRAKAVKAVSGEQ
;
A
#
# COMPACT_ATOMS: atom_id res chain seq x y z
N MET A 1 15.96 -66.44 -11.06
CA MET A 1 17.02 -65.67 -10.36
C MET A 1 16.53 -64.22 -10.28
N LYS A 2 16.03 -63.74 -9.13
CA LYS A 2 16.69 -62.95 -8.06
C LYS A 2 17.20 -61.54 -8.47
N ARG A 3 16.63 -60.51 -7.81
CA ARG A 3 17.17 -59.16 -7.39
C ARG A 3 17.56 -58.17 -8.51
N SER A 4 17.64 -56.85 -8.36
CA SER A 4 17.15 -55.77 -7.47
C SER A 4 17.85 -54.47 -7.96
N GLU A 5 17.24 -53.31 -7.75
CA GLU A 5 17.87 -52.00 -7.39
C GLU A 5 18.65 -51.11 -8.40
N SER A 6 18.10 -49.89 -8.59
CA SER A 6 18.68 -48.53 -8.40
C SER A 6 20.20 -48.31 -8.42
N ALA A 7 20.68 -47.32 -9.21
CA ALA A 7 21.56 -46.22 -8.75
C ALA A 7 22.11 -45.33 -9.90
N THR A 8 21.92 -44.02 -9.73
CA THR A 8 22.93 -42.94 -9.74
C THR A 8 24.01 -42.87 -10.84
N PRO A 9 24.07 -41.79 -11.65
CA PRO A 9 25.31 -41.40 -12.33
C PRO A 9 26.25 -40.63 -11.38
N SER A 10 27.52 -41.06 -11.36
CA SER A 10 28.63 -40.60 -10.53
C SER A 10 29.04 -39.12 -10.73
N PRO A 11 29.64 -38.48 -9.70
CA PRO A 11 30.25 -37.15 -9.81
C PRO A 11 31.70 -37.20 -10.34
N PRO A 12 32.20 -36.15 -11.02
CA PRO A 12 33.63 -35.96 -11.24
C PRO A 12 34.32 -35.19 -10.06
N PRO A 13 35.66 -35.31 -9.93
CA PRO A 13 36.40 -35.07 -8.68
C PRO A 13 36.84 -33.61 -8.38
N SER A 14 36.98 -33.33 -7.07
CA SER A 14 37.69 -32.25 -6.34
C SER A 14 39.18 -32.06 -6.74
N PRO A 15 39.99 -31.15 -6.12
CA PRO A 15 39.76 -29.82 -5.50
C PRO A 15 40.85 -28.78 -5.91
N ALA A 16 40.60 -27.47 -5.75
CA ALA A 16 41.68 -26.47 -5.65
C ALA A 16 41.25 -25.25 -4.82
N HIS A 17 41.80 -25.11 -3.62
CA HIS A 17 41.85 -23.86 -2.85
C HIS A 17 43.16 -23.12 -3.19
N PRO A 18 43.47 -21.92 -2.65
CA PRO A 18 42.67 -20.72 -2.35
C PRO A 18 43.37 -19.42 -2.83
N ILE A 19 42.67 -18.40 -3.36
CA ILE A 19 43.31 -17.07 -3.53
C ILE A 19 42.31 -15.91 -3.28
N THR A 20 42.47 -15.32 -2.09
CA THR A 20 42.21 -13.96 -1.59
C THR A 20 40.98 -13.11 -2.00
N PRO A 21 40.34 -12.41 -1.04
CA PRO A 21 39.31 -11.41 -1.31
C PRO A 21 39.92 -10.02 -1.63
N PRO A 22 39.43 -9.29 -2.64
CA PRO A 22 39.75 -7.88 -2.78
C PRO A 22 38.96 -7.04 -1.76
N SER A 23 39.71 -6.32 -0.93
CA SER A 23 39.24 -5.37 0.06
C SER A 23 38.94 -3.99 -0.55
N LYS A 24 37.81 -3.42 -0.09
CA LYS A 24 37.55 -1.99 0.21
C LYS A 24 37.21 -0.98 -0.90
N LYS A 25 36.34 -0.06 -0.46
CA LYS A 25 35.95 1.28 -0.94
C LYS A 25 34.69 1.28 -1.81
N SER A 26 33.64 2.05 -1.54
CA SER A 26 33.49 3.20 -0.64
C SER A 26 31.99 3.49 -0.46
N ILE A 27 31.56 3.73 0.77
CA ILE A 27 30.29 4.39 1.09
C ILE A 27 30.51 5.90 0.94
N PRO A 28 29.73 6.60 0.11
CA PRO A 28 29.43 8.00 0.34
C PRO A 28 28.08 8.15 1.06
N SER A 29 28.21 8.86 2.18
CA SER A 29 27.22 9.27 3.15
C SER A 29 26.14 10.19 2.56
N LYS A 30 24.89 9.94 2.98
CA LYS A 30 23.80 10.91 3.25
C LYS A 30 23.45 11.96 2.18
N THR A 31 22.28 11.77 1.58
CA THR A 31 21.33 12.89 1.40
C THR A 31 19.88 12.40 1.58
N PRO A 32 19.30 12.43 2.79
CA PRO A 32 17.85 12.52 2.88
C PRO A 32 17.46 13.94 2.48
N THR A 33 16.70 14.12 1.41
CA THR A 33 16.04 15.39 1.11
C THR A 33 14.85 15.57 2.04
N PRO A 34 14.85 16.53 2.99
CA PRO A 34 13.69 16.82 3.80
C PRO A 34 13.22 18.22 3.46
N LYS A 35 12.27 18.38 2.53
CA LYS A 35 11.53 19.64 2.41
C LYS A 35 10.26 19.50 1.58
N SER A 36 9.22 19.04 2.24
CA SER A 36 7.93 19.73 2.14
C SER A 36 7.27 19.73 3.50
N ALA A 37 7.91 20.44 4.45
CA ALA A 37 7.17 20.95 5.60
C ALA A 37 6.25 22.05 5.05
N ARG A 38 5.06 21.66 4.56
CA ARG A 38 3.97 22.60 4.36
C ARG A 38 3.45 23.00 5.74
N SER A 39 4.25 23.81 6.43
CA SER A 39 3.80 24.63 7.54
C SER A 39 2.93 25.74 6.96
N THR A 40 1.66 25.44 6.73
CA THR A 40 0.65 26.48 6.63
C THR A 40 0.10 26.71 8.02
N ARG A 41 0.82 27.58 8.75
CA ARG A 41 0.28 28.71 9.52
C ARG A 41 -1.19 28.53 9.86
N SER A 42 -1.47 28.16 11.12
CA SER A 42 -2.78 28.22 11.74
C SER A 42 -3.28 29.67 11.73
N THR A 43 -3.96 30.06 10.66
CA THR A 43 -4.82 31.24 10.68
C THR A 43 -6.07 30.86 11.45
N ALA A 44 -6.09 31.27 12.72
CA ALA A 44 -7.28 31.28 13.54
C ALA A 44 -8.33 32.19 12.88
N ALA A 45 -9.26 31.57 12.16
CA ALA A 45 -10.58 32.10 11.90
C ALA A 45 -11.41 30.97 11.32
N GLN A 46 -12.40 30.49 12.07
CA GLN A 46 -13.75 30.21 11.55
C GLN A 46 -14.67 29.75 12.67
N ALA A 47 -15.85 30.37 12.72
CA ALA A 47 -16.92 30.11 13.69
C ALA A 47 -17.54 28.70 13.60
N ASN A 48 -16.99 27.84 12.73
CA ASN A 48 -17.29 26.42 12.61
C ASN A 48 -16.03 25.67 13.05
N GLY A 49 -16.13 24.90 14.13
CA GLY A 49 -14.98 24.34 14.87
C GLY A 49 -13.87 23.72 14.01
N THR A 50 -12.67 23.64 14.57
CA THR A 50 -11.46 23.22 13.86
C THR A 50 -11.62 21.83 13.23
N TRP A 51 -11.56 21.80 11.89
CA TRP A 51 -11.50 20.60 11.08
C TRP A 51 -10.09 20.01 11.10
N GLU A 52 -9.77 19.31 12.19
CA GLU A 52 -8.56 18.51 12.29
C GLU A 52 -8.51 17.41 11.22
N PRO A 53 -7.33 17.02 10.73
CA PRO A 53 -7.21 16.00 9.68
C PRO A 53 -7.90 14.67 10.06
N GLN A 54 -7.77 14.26 11.33
CA GLN A 54 -8.47 13.09 11.86
C GLN A 54 -10.00 13.20 11.76
N LYS A 55 -10.56 14.38 12.06
CA LYS A 55 -12.02 14.61 11.97
C LYS A 55 -12.51 14.54 10.53
N ARG A 56 -11.73 15.05 9.58
CA ARG A 56 -12.06 14.97 8.14
C ARG A 56 -12.06 13.53 7.65
N GLY A 57 -11.07 12.73 8.09
CA GLY A 57 -10.99 11.31 7.78
C GLY A 57 -12.20 10.53 8.29
N LEU A 58 -12.55 10.70 9.57
CA LEU A 58 -13.72 10.06 10.18
C LEU A 58 -15.02 10.50 9.49
N PHE A 59 -15.16 11.79 9.19
CA PHE A 59 -16.32 12.31 8.49
C PHE A 59 -16.48 11.65 7.11
N MET A 60 -15.41 11.58 6.30
CA MET A 60 -15.52 10.92 5.01
C MET A 60 -15.76 9.41 5.11
N ASP A 61 -15.16 8.74 6.08
CA ASP A 61 -15.41 7.32 6.28
C ASP A 61 -16.88 7.03 6.58
N GLU A 62 -17.51 7.86 7.42
CA GLU A 62 -18.92 7.75 7.78
C GLU A 62 -19.83 8.04 6.57
N ILE A 63 -19.54 9.07 5.78
CA ILE A 63 -20.31 9.40 4.57
C ILE A 63 -20.24 8.24 3.56
N ILE A 64 -19.07 7.65 3.37
CA ILE A 64 -18.91 6.49 2.47
C ILE A 64 -19.66 5.28 3.02
N ALA A 65 -19.59 5.02 4.34
CA ALA A 65 -20.27 3.90 4.97
C ALA A 65 -21.81 4.05 4.92
N ALA A 66 -22.33 5.24 5.15
CA ALA A 66 -23.75 5.55 5.02
C ALA A 66 -24.20 5.44 3.57
N GLY A 67 -23.45 6.05 2.64
CA GLY A 67 -23.71 5.98 1.20
C GLY A 67 -23.72 4.55 0.68
N TYR A 68 -22.79 3.70 1.12
CA TYR A 68 -22.76 2.29 0.75
C TYR A 68 -24.04 1.53 1.15
N LYS A 69 -24.65 1.88 2.29
CA LYS A 69 -25.89 1.23 2.78
C LYS A 69 -27.14 1.74 2.08
N SER A 70 -27.16 3.01 1.68
CA SER A 70 -28.34 3.67 1.12
C SER A 70 -28.35 3.77 -0.40
N ALA A 71 -27.19 3.69 -1.06
CA ALA A 71 -27.08 3.86 -2.50
C ALA A 71 -27.52 2.62 -3.26
N ASP A 72 -28.15 2.85 -4.42
CA ASP A 72 -28.39 1.79 -5.39
C ASP A 72 -27.09 1.47 -6.15
N LEU A 73 -26.37 0.48 -5.64
CA LEU A 73 -25.09 0.06 -6.21
C LEU A 73 -25.26 -0.58 -7.60
N ASP A 74 -26.43 -1.12 -7.94
CA ASP A 74 -26.68 -1.71 -9.25
C ASP A 74 -26.83 -0.61 -10.31
N ALA A 75 -27.60 0.44 -10.00
CA ALA A 75 -27.72 1.60 -10.88
C ALA A 75 -26.36 2.30 -11.11
N ILE A 76 -25.56 2.46 -10.05
CA ILE A 76 -24.22 3.06 -10.15
C ILE A 76 -23.28 2.16 -10.97
N ALA A 77 -23.33 0.83 -10.76
CA ALA A 77 -22.54 -0.12 -11.51
C ALA A 77 -22.89 -0.09 -13.00
N SER A 78 -24.18 -0.03 -13.35
CA SER A 78 -24.64 0.12 -14.74
C SER A 78 -24.18 1.44 -15.36
N MET A 79 -24.28 2.55 -14.64
CA MET A 79 -23.84 3.87 -15.12
C MET A 79 -22.33 3.91 -15.39
N LEU A 80 -21.54 3.20 -14.59
CA LEU A 80 -20.07 3.15 -14.71
C LEU A 80 -19.57 2.02 -15.60
N GLU A 81 -20.46 1.20 -16.16
CA GLU A 81 -20.12 -0.01 -16.93
C GLU A 81 -19.21 -0.99 -16.15
N LEU A 82 -19.40 -1.05 -14.83
CA LEU A 82 -18.65 -1.93 -13.93
C LEU A 82 -19.56 -3.01 -13.35
N SER A 83 -18.95 -4.09 -12.87
CA SER A 83 -19.71 -5.05 -12.06
C SER A 83 -19.96 -4.49 -10.66
N LYS A 84 -21.12 -4.80 -10.09
CA LYS A 84 -21.45 -4.49 -8.69
C LYS A 84 -20.35 -4.96 -7.73
N ARG A 85 -19.76 -6.12 -7.99
CA ARG A 85 -18.69 -6.69 -7.16
C ARG A 85 -17.43 -5.82 -7.17
N GLN A 86 -17.02 -5.31 -8.33
CA GLN A 86 -15.91 -4.37 -8.42
C GLN A 86 -16.19 -3.10 -7.62
N LEU A 87 -17.42 -2.58 -7.69
CA LEU A 87 -17.83 -1.40 -6.93
C LEU A 87 -17.79 -1.66 -5.40
N VAL A 88 -18.33 -2.79 -4.96
CA VAL A 88 -18.29 -3.21 -3.54
C VAL A 88 -16.85 -3.32 -3.05
N ASP A 89 -15.97 -3.97 -3.81
CA ASP A 89 -14.55 -4.12 -3.45
C ASP A 89 -13.83 -2.78 -3.25
N GLN A 90 -14.29 -1.72 -3.92
CA GLN A 90 -13.77 -0.36 -3.77
C GLN A 90 -14.23 0.35 -2.48
N LEU A 91 -15.28 -0.16 -1.82
CA LEU A 91 -15.92 0.45 -0.64
C LEU A 91 -15.67 -0.34 0.67
N VAL A 92 -15.10 -1.54 0.58
CA VAL A 92 -14.72 -2.37 1.74
C VAL A 92 -13.69 -1.63 2.61
N PRO A 93 -13.86 -1.57 3.95
CA PRO A 93 -12.90 -0.95 4.85
C PRO A 93 -11.58 -1.74 4.92
N ASN A 94 -10.51 -1.09 5.35
CA ASN A 94 -9.18 -1.70 5.58
C ASN A 94 -8.51 -2.33 4.35
N LYS A 95 -8.92 -1.96 3.13
CA LYS A 95 -8.24 -2.31 1.88
C LYS A 95 -7.58 -1.07 1.27
N ALA A 96 -6.54 -1.27 0.45
CA ALA A 96 -5.91 -0.19 -0.33
C ALA A 96 -6.75 0.18 -1.57
N ASN A 97 -7.98 0.61 -1.36
CA ASN A 97 -8.98 0.87 -2.41
C ASN A 97 -9.40 2.36 -2.47
N LEU A 98 -10.39 2.67 -3.30
CA LEU A 98 -10.95 4.03 -3.45
C LEU A 98 -11.36 4.66 -2.12
N ARG A 99 -12.04 3.92 -1.23
CA ARG A 99 -12.40 4.42 0.11
C ARG A 99 -11.17 4.84 0.91
N ALA A 100 -10.15 3.99 1.00
CA ALA A 100 -8.92 4.32 1.73
C ALA A 100 -8.18 5.51 1.11
N LYS A 101 -8.12 5.60 -0.22
CA LYS A 101 -7.51 6.74 -0.92
C LYS A 101 -8.26 8.04 -0.63
N ALA A 102 -9.59 8.01 -0.64
CA ALA A 102 -10.42 9.16 -0.33
C ALA A 102 -10.17 9.63 1.12
N VAL A 103 -10.29 8.72 2.10
CA VAL A 103 -10.06 9.03 3.53
C VAL A 103 -8.64 9.56 3.76
N LYS A 104 -7.64 8.95 3.14
CA LYS A 104 -6.23 9.36 3.24
C LYS A 104 -6.00 10.78 2.67
N ALA A 105 -6.59 11.07 1.51
CA ALA A 105 -6.48 12.39 0.86
C ALA A 105 -7.06 13.52 1.71
N VAL A 106 -8.21 13.31 2.39
CA VAL A 106 -8.78 14.32 3.30
C VAL A 106 -8.05 14.41 4.63
N SER A 107 -7.43 13.31 5.07
CA SER A 107 -6.63 13.26 6.30
C SER A 107 -5.25 13.89 6.16
N GLY A 108 -4.87 14.33 4.95
CA GLY A 108 -3.61 15.04 4.70
C GLY A 108 -2.36 14.15 4.73
N GLU A 109 -2.52 12.83 4.77
CA GLU A 109 -1.43 11.87 4.66
C GLU A 109 -1.20 11.62 3.15
N GLN A 110 -0.14 12.19 2.57
CA GLN A 110 0.30 11.88 1.20
C GLN A 110 1.39 10.82 1.22
#